data_AF-A0A3D8RY60-F1
#
_entry.id   AF-A0A3D8RY60-F1
#
_cell.length_a   1.000
_cell.length_b   1.000
_cell.length_c   1.000
_cell.angle_alpha   90.00
_cell.angle_beta   90.00
_cell.angle_gamma   90.00
#
_symmetry.space_group_name_H-M   'P 1'
#
loop_
_entity.id
_entity.type
_entity.pdbx_description
1 polymer ?
#
loop_
_entity_poly.entity_id
_entity_poly.type
_entity_poly.pdbx_seq_one_letter_code
_entity_poly.pdbx_strand_id
1 'polypeptide(L)'
;MATPVTFIFEALESAGKACEQNEAASCYPILYTNPDSPIFNPCQARIATPVTSILEPLVSTGKAYEQDEGGSREALIDRQATIATPVTSILESLASAGKAYERNEAGSREALIELGRALVTQLEIPSEFLQRTFWAEPAQSAIIRIAVDTHLFQHLRAAGPHGLTPHSLSQKTGIDVPLLSRLARHLVAMHLLAFRNGTFRPTPLSNGLAEENYQHSISFCYDTARPSFNNFPAHFKSRAYTSPELGSLDGPFQDAHASPLPFFEWLVANPPNQTHFDSFMSAYRAGKRNWYESGFYPVSERLIAGFDPAISDVLLVDVGGGRGHDVLGFAAAHADHPGRIVLQDREAVIAGVLSTSNSNSNSNSNSNSNPDQQLPFTALAHDFFTPQPILHARAYSLHSILHDWSDEDSIRILRNLVPALKRGYSRVLVNEIVLSEEKPTLAATSMDLMMLAHFAVRERTELEWARILGAVGLRIVCVWAFPGVAERVIEAELV
;
A
#
# COMPACT_ATOMS: atom_id res chain seq x y z
N MET A 1 -52.29 26.71 -4.49
CA MET A 1 -53.59 26.03 -4.67
C MET A 1 -53.31 24.58 -4.29
N ALA A 2 -53.67 24.08 -3.09
CA ALA A 2 -54.98 24.01 -2.45
C ALA A 2 -55.85 22.85 -2.98
N THR A 3 -55.74 21.72 -2.26
CA THR A 3 -56.71 20.66 -1.85
C THR A 3 -58.21 20.85 -2.17
N PRO A 4 -59.08 19.79 -2.21
CA PRO A 4 -59.35 18.79 -1.12
C PRO A 4 -59.32 17.28 -1.54
N VAL A 5 -59.04 16.26 -0.68
CA VAL A 5 -59.82 15.59 0.44
C VAL A 5 -60.99 14.71 -0.07
N THR A 6 -61.40 13.55 0.47
CA THR A 6 -61.10 12.70 1.68
C THR A 6 -60.60 11.28 1.25
N PHE A 7 -60.66 10.09 1.92
CA PHE A 7 -61.14 9.48 3.20
C PHE A 7 -60.09 8.39 3.61
N ILE A 8 -59.54 8.33 4.84
CA ILE A 8 -59.96 7.67 6.12
C ILE A 8 -59.58 6.17 6.30
N PHE A 9 -58.98 5.89 7.47
CA PHE A 9 -58.62 4.58 8.06
C PHE A 9 -59.82 3.91 8.77
N GLU A 10 -59.80 2.58 8.90
CA GLU A 10 -60.18 1.92 10.16
C GLU A 10 -59.43 0.58 10.30
N ALA A 11 -59.39 -0.03 11.49
CA ALA A 11 -58.33 -0.99 11.87
C ALA A 11 -58.79 -2.23 12.67
N LEU A 12 -58.02 -3.31 12.51
CA LEU A 12 -57.75 -4.41 13.46
C LEU A 12 -58.91 -4.97 14.31
N GLU A 13 -59.28 -6.24 14.08
CA GLU A 13 -59.74 -7.09 15.17
C GLU A 13 -59.43 -8.59 14.98
N SER A 14 -59.23 -9.29 16.11
CA SER A 14 -59.20 -10.74 16.33
C SER A 14 -58.06 -11.59 15.73
N ALA A 15 -57.45 -12.42 16.59
CA ALA A 15 -56.46 -13.45 16.25
C ALA A 15 -56.92 -14.83 16.76
N GLY A 16 -56.61 -15.93 16.05
CA GLY A 16 -57.16 -17.25 16.43
C GLY A 16 -56.62 -18.49 15.72
N LYS A 17 -55.34 -18.84 15.97
CA LYS A 17 -54.70 -20.17 15.85
C LYS A 17 -55.38 -21.30 15.05
N ALA A 18 -54.66 -21.85 14.06
CA ALA A 18 -54.41 -23.29 13.93
C ALA A 18 -53.18 -23.57 13.05
N CYS A 19 -52.50 -24.70 13.27
CA CYS A 19 -51.56 -25.31 12.30
C CYS A 19 -52.38 -25.99 11.17
N GLU A 20 -51.81 -26.53 10.07
CA GLU A 20 -50.54 -27.24 9.92
C GLU A 20 -50.19 -27.45 8.42
N GLN A 21 -48.95 -27.92 8.14
CA GLN A 21 -48.44 -28.48 6.87
C GLN A 21 -48.01 -27.50 5.75
N ASN A 22 -46.70 -27.59 5.42
CA ASN A 22 -45.93 -27.35 4.18
C ASN A 22 -46.52 -26.45 3.05
N GLU A 23 -45.75 -25.60 2.35
CA GLU A 23 -44.31 -25.69 2.01
C GLU A 23 -43.52 -24.39 2.29
N ALA A 24 -42.18 -24.48 2.25
CA ALA A 24 -41.28 -23.41 2.71
C ALA A 24 -40.77 -22.51 1.57
N ALA A 25 -40.75 -21.19 1.83
CA ALA A 25 -40.11 -20.19 0.97
C ALA A 25 -39.46 -19.06 1.80
N SER A 26 -38.36 -18.51 1.28
CA SER A 26 -37.60 -17.35 1.80
C SER A 26 -36.71 -17.57 3.04
N CYS A 27 -35.80 -16.59 3.24
CA CYS A 27 -34.92 -16.35 4.39
C CYS A 27 -33.83 -17.41 4.70
N TYR A 28 -32.63 -17.21 4.13
CA TYR A 28 -31.39 -17.77 4.70
C TYR A 28 -31.09 -17.12 6.06
N PRO A 29 -30.85 -17.90 7.14
CA PRO A 29 -30.65 -17.35 8.48
C PRO A 29 -29.19 -17.03 8.81
N ILE A 30 -29.04 -16.15 9.80
CA ILE A 30 -27.81 -15.85 10.53
C ILE A 30 -27.19 -17.15 11.08
N LEU A 31 -25.90 -17.38 10.85
CA LEU A 31 -25.18 -18.53 11.40
C LEU A 31 -24.85 -18.33 12.89
N TYR A 32 -25.63 -18.96 13.75
CA TYR A 32 -25.17 -19.31 15.10
C TYR A 32 -24.14 -20.45 15.03
N THR A 33 -23.11 -20.38 15.87
CA THR A 33 -22.02 -21.37 15.92
C THR A 33 -22.48 -22.70 16.52
N ASN A 34 -22.22 -23.81 15.83
CA ASN A 34 -22.36 -25.16 16.39
C ASN A 34 -21.09 -25.53 17.18
N PRO A 35 -21.16 -25.78 18.50
CA PRO A 35 -19.99 -25.94 19.35
C PRO A 35 -19.51 -27.40 19.45
N ASP A 36 -19.08 -28.02 18.35
CA ASP A 36 -18.36 -29.31 18.39
C ASP A 36 -17.57 -29.63 17.09
N SER A 37 -16.68 -28.73 16.67
CA SER A 37 -15.61 -29.06 15.71
C SER A 37 -14.46 -28.04 15.75
N PRO A 38 -13.19 -28.45 15.98
CA PRO A 38 -12.05 -27.54 16.08
C PRO A 38 -11.47 -27.18 14.69
N ILE A 39 -12.29 -26.63 13.79
CA ILE A 39 -11.78 -25.96 12.58
C ILE A 39 -11.22 -24.61 12.99
N PHE A 40 -9.95 -24.61 13.40
CA PHE A 40 -9.18 -23.41 13.72
C PHE A 40 -9.15 -22.48 12.51
N ASN A 41 -9.75 -21.29 12.60
CA ASN A 41 -9.66 -20.28 11.55
C ASN A 41 -8.50 -19.30 11.86
N PRO A 42 -7.30 -19.49 11.31
CA PRO A 42 -6.14 -18.64 11.60
C PRO A 42 -6.33 -17.19 11.12
N CYS A 43 -7.29 -16.92 10.21
CA CYS A 43 -7.54 -15.58 9.68
C CYS A 43 -8.03 -14.63 10.78
N GLN A 44 -9.02 -15.05 11.59
CA GLN A 44 -9.57 -14.21 12.66
C GLN A 44 -8.63 -14.12 13.88
N ALA A 45 -7.90 -15.20 14.18
CA ALA A 45 -7.03 -15.29 15.36
C ALA A 45 -5.85 -14.30 15.37
N ARG A 46 -5.52 -13.63 14.25
CA ARG A 46 -4.44 -12.62 14.14
C ARG A 46 -4.92 -11.20 13.89
N ILE A 47 -6.23 -10.97 13.72
CA ILE A 47 -6.81 -9.61 13.66
C ILE A 47 -6.87 -9.00 15.08
N ALA A 48 -6.86 -9.83 16.12
CA ALA A 48 -6.87 -9.42 17.52
C ALA A 48 -5.45 -9.17 18.08
N THR A 49 -5.06 -7.89 18.13
CA THR A 49 -3.96 -7.30 18.97
C THR A 49 -2.51 -7.70 18.64
N PRO A 50 -1.47 -6.88 18.98
CA PRO A 50 -1.46 -5.79 19.98
C PRO A 50 -1.19 -4.38 19.43
N VAL A 51 -2.20 -3.77 18.80
CA VAL A 51 -2.38 -2.29 18.76
C VAL A 51 -3.86 -1.90 18.88
N THR A 52 -4.76 -2.75 18.37
CA THR A 52 -6.20 -2.46 18.25
C THR A 52 -6.94 -2.12 19.55
N SER A 53 -6.46 -2.54 20.73
CA SER A 53 -7.07 -2.20 22.03
C SER A 53 -6.75 -0.78 22.53
N ILE A 54 -6.04 0.05 21.75
CA ILE A 54 -5.68 1.43 22.11
C ILE A 54 -6.72 2.44 21.59
N LEU A 55 -7.62 2.04 20.69
CA LEU A 55 -8.58 2.91 20.02
C LEU A 55 -10.06 2.63 20.36
N GLU A 56 -10.34 1.82 21.37
CA GLU A 56 -11.70 1.69 21.92
C GLU A 56 -11.96 2.76 22.99
N PRO A 57 -12.97 3.64 22.83
CA PRO A 57 -13.36 4.56 23.89
C PRO A 57 -14.03 3.78 25.04
N LEU A 58 -13.44 3.85 26.23
CA LEU A 58 -13.94 3.22 27.45
C LEU A 58 -15.27 3.83 27.93
N VAL A 59 -16.40 3.38 27.36
CA VAL A 59 -17.74 3.76 27.81
C VAL A 59 -18.07 3.01 29.11
N SER A 60 -17.76 3.63 30.25
CA SER A 60 -17.99 3.04 31.57
C SER A 60 -18.70 3.99 32.55
N THR A 61 -19.92 3.61 32.93
CA THR A 61 -20.68 4.06 34.11
C THR A 61 -20.95 5.57 34.31
N GLY A 62 -22.15 6.00 33.91
CA GLY A 62 -22.83 7.19 34.45
C GLY A 62 -24.19 6.78 35.04
N LYS A 63 -24.56 7.26 36.22
CA LYS A 63 -25.82 6.87 36.90
C LYS A 63 -27.04 7.59 36.31
N ALA A 64 -28.18 6.92 36.33
CA ALA A 64 -29.45 7.52 35.96
C ALA A 64 -29.86 8.66 36.91
N TYR A 65 -30.41 9.72 36.31
CA TYR A 65 -31.34 10.65 36.92
C TYR A 65 -32.43 10.90 35.87
N GLU A 66 -33.69 10.78 36.26
CA GLU A 66 -34.86 11.06 35.41
C GLU A 66 -35.42 12.46 35.69
N GLN A 67 -36.26 12.94 34.75
CA GLN A 67 -36.98 14.22 34.76
C GLN A 67 -36.03 15.43 34.53
N ASP A 68 -36.33 16.38 33.63
CA ASP A 68 -37.67 16.88 33.26
C ASP A 68 -37.91 17.07 31.74
N GLU A 69 -39.08 17.60 31.38
CA GLU A 69 -39.66 17.62 30.03
C GLU A 69 -39.00 18.54 28.96
N GLY A 70 -39.32 18.29 27.67
CA GLY A 70 -39.42 19.37 26.67
C GLY A 70 -38.32 19.52 25.60
N GLY A 71 -37.95 18.45 24.88
CA GLY A 71 -37.02 18.54 23.73
C GLY A 71 -37.46 17.69 22.54
N SER A 72 -37.38 18.23 21.32
CA SER A 72 -37.72 17.50 20.09
C SER A 72 -36.70 16.40 19.76
N ARG A 73 -37.18 15.28 19.21
CA ARG A 73 -36.38 14.07 18.94
C ARG A 73 -35.23 14.31 17.95
N GLU A 74 -35.34 15.35 17.12
CA GLU A 74 -34.31 15.77 16.17
C GLU A 74 -33.11 16.44 16.86
N ALA A 75 -33.33 17.19 17.95
CA ALA A 75 -32.28 17.86 18.73
C ALA A 75 -31.41 16.91 19.57
N LEU A 76 -31.73 15.61 19.58
CA LEU A 76 -30.94 14.53 20.18
C LEU A 76 -30.02 13.83 19.17
N ILE A 77 -30.33 13.90 17.87
CA ILE A 77 -29.50 13.31 16.81
C ILE A 77 -28.30 14.23 16.51
N ASP A 78 -28.52 15.55 16.51
CA ASP A 78 -27.49 16.59 16.36
C ASP A 78 -26.55 16.73 17.58
N ARG A 79 -26.58 15.76 18.51
CA ARG A 79 -25.68 15.68 19.68
C ARG A 79 -24.69 14.51 19.65
N GLN A 80 -24.66 13.73 18.57
CA GLN A 80 -23.46 12.96 18.21
C GLN A 80 -22.41 13.88 17.57
N ALA A 81 -22.04 14.94 18.28
CA ALA A 81 -20.89 15.76 17.94
C ALA A 81 -19.65 14.87 17.88
N THR A 82 -18.83 15.02 16.85
CA THR A 82 -17.58 14.28 16.68
C THR A 82 -16.70 14.42 17.92
N ILE A 83 -16.63 13.36 18.73
CA ILE A 83 -15.71 13.28 19.86
C ILE A 83 -14.31 13.08 19.27
N ALA A 84 -13.66 14.20 18.93
CA ALA A 84 -12.25 14.19 18.57
C ALA A 84 -11.46 13.56 19.73
N THR A 85 -10.70 12.50 19.44
CA THR A 85 -9.90 11.76 20.42
C THR A 85 -9.09 12.72 21.27
N PRO A 86 -9.27 12.82 22.59
CA PRO A 86 -8.60 13.85 23.38
C PRO A 86 -7.08 13.80 23.24
N VAL A 87 -6.41 14.96 23.19
CA VAL A 87 -4.95 15.09 23.08
C VAL A 87 -4.22 14.21 24.11
N THR A 88 -4.76 14.06 25.32
CA THR A 88 -4.23 13.15 26.35
C THR A 88 -4.21 11.68 25.92
N SER A 89 -5.28 11.20 25.28
CA SER A 89 -5.36 9.84 24.74
C SER A 89 -4.37 9.61 23.59
N ILE A 90 -4.12 10.62 22.75
CA ILE A 90 -3.06 10.55 21.72
C ILE A 90 -1.67 10.48 22.37
N LEU A 91 -1.41 11.27 23.42
CA LEU A 91 -0.14 11.24 24.17
C LEU A 91 0.08 9.91 24.91
N GLU A 92 -0.96 9.32 25.49
CA GLU A 92 -0.93 7.98 26.09
C GLU A 92 -0.66 6.91 25.04
N SER A 93 -1.31 7.01 23.87
CA SER A 93 -1.09 6.13 22.72
C SER A 93 0.35 6.23 22.20
N LEU A 94 0.90 7.45 22.07
CA LEU A 94 2.30 7.70 21.71
C LEU A 94 3.28 7.09 22.72
N ALA A 95 3.00 7.22 24.02
CA ALA A 95 3.82 6.62 25.08
C ALA A 95 3.76 5.09 25.08
N SER A 96 2.64 4.50 24.64
CA SER A 96 2.49 3.05 24.44
C SER A 96 3.27 2.57 23.19
N ALA A 97 3.05 3.22 22.05
CA ALA A 97 3.74 2.93 20.79
C ALA A 97 5.27 3.15 20.88
N GLY A 98 5.72 4.13 21.69
CA GLY A 98 7.13 4.33 22.00
C GLY A 98 7.78 3.11 22.65
N LYS A 99 7.13 2.55 23.68
CA LYS A 99 7.61 1.33 24.36
C LYS A 99 7.54 0.10 23.44
N ALA A 100 6.58 0.04 22.53
CA ALA A 100 6.49 -1.01 21.51
C ALA A 100 7.66 -0.92 20.49
N TYR A 101 8.01 0.30 20.09
CA TYR A 101 9.15 0.59 19.20
C TYR A 101 10.50 0.27 19.86
N GLU A 102 10.68 0.58 21.14
CA GLU A 102 11.85 0.17 21.94
C GLU A 102 12.02 -1.37 22.00
N ARG A 103 10.91 -2.12 21.87
CA ARG A 103 10.90 -3.59 21.80
C ARG A 103 10.97 -4.14 20.35
N ASN A 104 11.07 -3.28 19.35
CA ASN A 104 11.06 -3.62 17.90
C ASN A 104 9.78 -4.35 17.45
N GLU A 105 8.63 -4.02 18.05
CA GLU A 105 7.34 -4.61 17.64
C GLU A 105 6.91 -4.12 16.24
N ALA A 106 6.37 -5.01 15.42
CA ALA A 106 5.94 -4.69 14.06
C ALA A 106 4.87 -3.59 14.03
N GLY A 107 4.99 -2.64 13.10
CA GLY A 107 4.05 -1.51 12.96
C GLY A 107 4.12 -0.43 14.05
N SER A 108 4.92 -0.62 15.11
CA SER A 108 5.05 0.36 16.21
C SER A 108 5.63 1.70 15.76
N ARG A 109 6.60 1.67 14.83
CA ARG A 109 7.19 2.85 14.19
C ARG A 109 6.15 3.62 13.38
N GLU A 110 5.32 2.90 12.62
CA GLU A 110 4.29 3.49 11.76
C GLU A 110 3.16 4.08 12.61
N ALA A 111 2.79 3.41 13.70
CA ALA A 111 1.86 3.94 14.71
C ALA A 111 2.40 5.22 15.39
N LEU A 112 3.69 5.27 15.76
CA LEU A 112 4.32 6.49 16.28
C LEU A 112 4.23 7.67 15.30
N ILE A 113 4.50 7.41 14.01
CA ILE A 113 4.44 8.44 12.97
C ILE A 113 3.00 8.93 12.78
N GLU A 114 2.03 8.02 12.73
CA GLU A 114 0.62 8.37 12.50
C GLU A 114 -0.01 9.08 13.70
N LEU A 115 0.25 8.62 14.92
CA LEU A 115 -0.17 9.32 16.14
C LEU A 115 0.53 10.70 16.27
N GLY A 116 1.76 10.82 15.77
CA GLY A 116 2.46 12.11 15.68
C GLY A 116 1.75 13.09 14.72
N ARG A 117 1.28 12.62 13.56
CA ARG A 117 0.43 13.41 12.66
C ARG A 117 -0.89 13.78 13.32
N ALA A 118 -1.58 12.83 13.94
CA ALA A 118 -2.85 13.07 14.62
C ALA A 118 -2.72 14.13 15.73
N LEU A 119 -1.63 14.10 16.50
CA LEU A 119 -1.31 15.12 17.50
C LEU A 119 -1.12 16.50 16.87
N VAL A 120 -0.34 16.60 15.78
CA VAL A 120 -0.14 17.87 15.06
C VAL A 120 -1.48 18.41 14.51
N THR A 121 -2.28 17.57 13.86
CA THR A 121 -3.59 17.93 13.29
C THR A 121 -4.59 18.43 14.36
N GLN A 122 -4.46 18.03 15.62
CA GLN A 122 -5.30 18.54 16.72
C GLN A 122 -4.76 19.83 17.37
N LEU A 123 -3.49 20.16 17.17
CA LEU A 123 -2.86 21.34 17.78
C LEU A 123 -2.74 22.52 16.80
N GLU A 124 -2.61 22.27 15.50
CA GLU A 124 -2.50 23.32 14.48
C GLU A 124 -3.79 24.15 14.36
N ILE A 125 -3.66 25.47 14.47
CA ILE A 125 -4.72 26.38 14.02
C ILE A 125 -4.69 26.52 12.49
N PRO A 126 -5.80 26.89 11.81
CA PRO A 126 -5.88 26.91 10.35
C PRO A 126 -4.78 27.73 9.63
N SER A 127 -4.26 28.79 10.26
CA SER A 127 -3.14 29.56 9.70
C SER A 127 -1.82 28.80 9.72
N GLU A 128 -1.58 27.95 10.72
CA GLU A 128 -0.37 27.12 10.82
C GLU A 128 -0.44 25.96 9.83
N PHE A 129 -1.59 25.29 9.73
CA PHE A 129 -1.87 24.31 8.69
C PHE A 129 -1.59 24.84 7.28
N LEU A 130 -2.04 26.07 6.99
CA LEU A 130 -1.77 26.73 5.69
C LEU A 130 -0.27 27.03 5.49
N GLN A 131 0.42 27.52 6.52
CA GLN A 131 1.86 27.79 6.46
C GLN A 131 2.67 26.51 6.25
N ARG A 132 2.35 25.42 6.94
CA ARG A 132 3.02 24.12 6.76
C ARG A 132 2.76 23.58 5.34
N THR A 133 1.48 23.41 4.99
CA THR A 133 1.06 22.70 3.77
C THR A 133 1.37 23.46 2.48
N PHE A 134 1.26 24.79 2.46
CA PHE A 134 1.44 25.59 1.24
C PHE A 134 2.75 26.38 1.16
N TRP A 135 3.45 26.61 2.27
CA TRP A 135 4.76 27.29 2.25
C TRP A 135 5.91 26.35 2.64
N ALA A 136 5.83 25.70 3.80
CA ALA A 136 6.97 24.96 4.36
C ALA A 136 7.26 23.64 3.64
N GLU A 137 6.25 22.82 3.38
CA GLU A 137 6.40 21.52 2.70
C GLU A 137 6.74 21.67 1.20
N PRO A 138 6.15 22.60 0.43
CA PRO A 138 6.57 22.87 -0.94
C PRO A 138 8.00 23.44 -1.03
N ALA A 139 8.37 24.37 -0.13
CA ALA A 139 9.73 24.89 -0.06
C ALA A 139 10.74 23.79 0.32
N GLN A 140 10.42 22.92 1.28
CA GLN A 140 11.23 21.77 1.62
C GLN A 140 11.42 20.85 0.41
N SER A 141 10.34 20.52 -0.31
CA SER A 141 10.38 19.66 -1.50
C SER A 141 11.33 20.22 -2.58
N ALA A 142 11.23 21.52 -2.88
CA ALA A 142 12.12 22.19 -3.82
C ALA A 142 13.59 22.25 -3.33
N ILE A 143 13.82 22.50 -2.04
CA ILE A 143 15.17 22.53 -1.45
C ILE A 143 15.81 21.15 -1.44
N ILE A 144 15.04 20.08 -1.18
CA ILE A 144 15.51 18.70 -1.30
C ILE A 144 15.91 18.38 -2.74
N ARG A 145 15.16 18.87 -3.75
CA ARG A 145 15.53 18.69 -5.16
C ARG A 145 16.83 19.41 -5.53
N ILE A 146 17.04 20.65 -5.07
CA ILE A 146 18.31 21.39 -5.22
C ILE A 146 19.47 20.68 -4.48
N ALA A 147 19.19 20.04 -3.35
CA ALA A 147 20.17 19.28 -2.59
C ALA A 147 20.66 18.01 -3.32
N VAL A 148 19.91 17.51 -4.31
CA VAL A 148 20.37 16.47 -5.24
C VAL A 148 21.40 17.04 -6.23
N ASP A 149 21.04 18.09 -6.97
CA ASP A 149 21.89 18.71 -8.01
C ASP A 149 23.24 19.19 -7.45
N THR A 150 23.25 19.59 -6.19
CA THR A 150 24.42 20.17 -5.50
C THR A 150 25.07 19.20 -4.50
N HIS A 151 24.67 17.93 -4.51
CA HIS A 151 25.18 16.84 -3.66
C HIS A 151 25.29 17.21 -2.16
N LEU A 152 24.37 18.04 -1.67
CA LEU A 152 24.43 18.67 -0.36
C LEU A 152 24.39 17.63 0.77
N PHE A 153 23.58 16.58 0.61
CA PHE A 153 23.48 15.51 1.60
C PHE A 153 24.75 14.65 1.64
N GLN A 154 25.34 14.34 0.48
CA GLN A 154 26.58 13.60 0.33
C GLN A 154 27.75 14.38 0.96
N HIS A 155 27.81 15.70 0.75
CA HIS A 155 28.83 16.57 1.34
C HIS A 155 28.71 16.67 2.87
N LEU A 156 27.48 16.72 3.42
CA LEU A 156 27.26 16.70 4.86
C LEU A 156 27.53 15.32 5.47
N ARG A 157 27.15 14.24 4.78
CA ARG A 157 27.47 12.86 5.15
C ARG A 157 28.97 12.63 5.25
N ALA A 158 29.73 13.06 4.25
CA ALA A 158 31.20 12.97 4.23
C ALA A 158 31.89 13.82 5.32
N ALA A 159 31.23 14.86 5.85
CA ALA A 159 31.70 15.65 6.99
C ALA A 159 31.31 15.08 8.36
N GLY A 160 30.46 14.05 8.40
CA GLY A 160 30.06 13.34 9.61
C GLY A 160 29.45 14.24 10.70
N PRO A 161 29.58 13.88 11.99
CA PRO A 161 28.92 14.57 13.10
C PRO A 161 29.45 15.99 13.38
N HIS A 162 30.59 16.36 12.80
CA HIS A 162 31.15 17.71 12.89
C HIS A 162 30.43 18.67 11.93
N GLY A 163 30.03 18.18 10.75
CA GLY A 163 29.36 18.96 9.72
C GLY A 163 30.26 20.00 9.04
N LEU A 164 29.64 20.95 8.34
CA LEU A 164 30.33 21.98 7.55
C LEU A 164 29.87 23.39 7.94
N THR A 165 30.79 24.35 7.92
CA THR A 165 30.42 25.77 8.03
C THR A 165 29.62 26.21 6.78
N PRO A 166 28.80 27.28 6.84
CA PRO A 166 28.13 27.82 5.66
C PRO A 166 29.09 28.12 4.49
N HIS A 167 30.31 28.59 4.78
CA HIS A 167 31.32 28.85 3.75
C HIS A 167 31.90 27.56 3.16
N SER A 168 32.26 26.58 4.00
CA SER A 168 32.81 25.30 3.55
C SER A 168 31.79 24.43 2.80
N LEU A 169 30.51 24.56 3.13
CA LEU A 169 29.42 23.90 2.38
C LEU A 169 29.15 24.63 1.06
N SER A 170 29.15 25.97 1.05
CA SER A 170 29.04 26.79 -0.17
C SER A 170 30.13 26.47 -1.20
N GLN A 171 31.39 26.36 -0.75
CA GLN A 171 32.52 25.95 -1.58
C GLN A 171 32.39 24.55 -2.19
N LYS A 172 31.55 23.67 -1.62
CA LYS A 172 31.30 22.30 -2.13
C LYS A 172 30.07 22.24 -3.03
N THR A 173 28.96 22.86 -2.62
CA THR A 173 27.67 22.84 -3.32
C THR A 173 27.60 23.82 -4.50
N GLY A 174 28.50 24.81 -4.57
CA GLY A 174 28.45 25.90 -5.54
C GLY A 174 27.40 26.99 -5.24
N ILE A 175 26.53 26.76 -4.25
CA ILE A 175 25.49 27.73 -3.84
C ILE A 175 26.14 28.85 -3.01
N ASP A 176 25.80 30.12 -3.26
CA ASP A 176 26.33 31.24 -2.49
C ASP A 176 25.94 31.17 -1.00
N VAL A 177 26.80 31.69 -0.11
CA VAL A 177 26.60 31.60 1.34
C VAL A 177 25.26 32.21 1.81
N PRO A 178 24.81 33.39 1.34
CA PRO A 178 23.48 33.92 1.65
C PRO A 178 22.31 32.98 1.27
N LEU A 179 22.27 32.48 0.04
CA LEU A 179 21.22 31.58 -0.44
C LEU A 179 21.27 30.24 0.29
N LEU A 180 22.43 29.57 0.31
CA LEU A 180 22.64 28.31 1.02
C LEU A 180 22.20 28.40 2.48
N SER A 181 22.55 29.50 3.16
CA SER A 181 22.18 29.71 4.55
C SER A 181 20.67 29.87 4.75
N ARG A 182 19.91 30.35 3.75
CA ARG A 182 18.44 30.39 3.78
C ARG A 182 17.87 28.99 3.57
N LEU A 183 18.29 28.29 2.51
CA LEU A 183 17.78 26.96 2.15
C LEU A 183 18.07 25.94 3.27
N ALA A 184 19.31 25.90 3.77
CA ALA A 184 19.71 25.00 4.84
C ALA A 184 19.07 25.35 6.20
N ARG A 185 18.77 26.64 6.49
CA ARG A 185 17.97 27.00 7.68
C ARG A 185 16.55 26.45 7.61
N HIS A 186 15.93 26.39 6.43
CA HIS A 186 14.63 25.73 6.27
C HIS A 186 14.72 24.23 6.53
N LEU A 187 15.73 23.53 5.98
CA LEU A 187 15.97 22.11 6.27
C LEU A 187 16.27 21.83 7.76
N VAL A 188 16.84 22.80 8.50
CA VAL A 188 17.02 22.69 9.96
C VAL A 188 15.70 22.87 10.71
N ALA A 189 14.85 23.80 10.28
CA ALA A 189 13.51 24.00 10.85
C ALA A 189 12.60 22.77 10.62
N MET A 190 12.69 22.15 9.44
CA MET A 190 11.98 20.91 9.10
C MET A 190 12.70 19.63 9.59
N HIS A 191 13.66 19.75 10.51
CA HIS A 191 14.40 18.64 11.14
C HIS A 191 15.18 17.69 10.20
N LEU A 192 15.34 18.00 8.90
CA LEU A 192 16.18 17.23 7.99
C LEU A 192 17.68 17.43 8.27
N LEU A 193 18.07 18.62 8.73
CA LEU A 193 19.44 18.96 9.12
C LEU A 193 19.48 19.46 10.58
N ALA A 194 20.68 19.54 11.16
CA ALA A 194 20.90 20.23 12.43
C ALA A 194 21.90 21.39 12.25
N PHE A 195 21.81 22.42 13.10
CA PHE A 195 22.82 23.49 13.18
C PHE A 195 23.34 23.61 14.61
N ARG A 196 24.66 23.44 14.80
CA ARG A 196 25.33 23.61 16.11
C ARG A 196 26.76 24.12 15.94
N ASN A 197 27.15 25.06 16.79
CA ASN A 197 28.50 25.64 16.87
C ASN A 197 29.01 26.17 15.51
N GLY A 198 28.12 26.82 14.74
CA GLY A 198 28.45 27.39 13.43
C GLY A 198 28.47 26.39 12.26
N THR A 199 28.18 25.10 12.46
CA THR A 199 28.12 24.11 11.38
C THR A 199 26.72 23.56 11.14
N PHE A 200 26.36 23.40 9.87
CA PHE A 200 25.27 22.52 9.41
C PHE A 200 25.75 21.07 9.49
N ARG A 201 24.91 20.17 10.01
CA ARG A 201 25.25 18.78 10.31
C ARG A 201 24.18 17.84 9.76
N PRO A 202 24.55 16.63 9.32
CA PRO A 202 23.57 15.63 8.91
C PRO A 202 22.77 15.09 10.10
N THR A 203 21.54 14.66 9.81
CA THR A 203 20.74 13.77 10.64
C THR A 203 20.82 12.33 10.08
N PRO A 204 20.31 11.30 10.80
CA PRO A 204 20.15 9.96 10.24
C PRO A 204 19.32 9.96 8.94
N LEU A 205 18.27 10.78 8.86
CA LEU A 205 17.44 10.94 7.67
C LEU A 205 18.25 11.50 6.49
N SER A 206 18.96 12.62 6.66
CA SER A 206 19.76 13.19 5.56
C SER A 206 20.93 12.30 5.13
N ASN A 207 21.48 11.49 6.04
CA ASN A 207 22.50 10.49 5.71
C ASN A 207 21.94 9.36 4.83
N GLY A 208 20.69 8.93 5.06
CA GLY A 208 19.98 7.98 4.20
C GLY A 208 19.59 8.59 2.86
N LEU A 209 19.08 9.82 2.83
CA LEU A 209 18.75 10.53 1.59
C LEU A 209 19.96 10.72 0.66
N ALA A 210 21.19 10.68 1.19
CA ALA A 210 22.43 10.79 0.42
C ALA A 210 22.79 9.52 -0.41
N GLU A 211 22.05 8.41 -0.30
CA GLU A 211 22.22 7.27 -1.20
C GLU A 211 21.61 7.54 -2.57
N GLU A 212 22.31 7.12 -3.63
CA GLU A 212 21.93 7.25 -5.04
C GLU A 212 20.47 6.84 -5.30
N ASN A 213 20.03 5.71 -4.74
CA ASN A 213 18.67 5.23 -4.91
C ASN A 213 17.60 6.24 -4.40
N TYR A 214 17.86 6.93 -3.29
CA TYR A 214 16.96 7.98 -2.78
C TYR A 214 17.13 9.30 -3.53
N GLN A 215 18.32 9.60 -4.05
CA GLN A 215 18.56 10.77 -4.92
C GLN A 215 17.76 10.66 -6.22
N HIS A 216 17.83 9.51 -6.89
CA HIS A 216 17.00 9.16 -8.04
C HIS A 216 15.49 9.21 -7.70
N SER A 217 15.10 8.66 -6.54
CA SER A 217 13.71 8.72 -6.06
C SER A 217 13.21 10.16 -5.88
N ILE A 218 14.04 11.07 -5.34
CA ILE A 218 13.71 12.49 -5.21
C ILE A 218 13.48 13.12 -6.59
N SER A 219 14.36 12.83 -7.55
CA SER A 219 14.24 13.35 -8.92
C SER A 219 12.98 12.84 -9.61
N PHE A 220 12.65 11.54 -9.51
CA PHE A 220 11.36 11.02 -10.00
C PHE A 220 10.18 11.75 -9.35
N CYS A 221 10.14 11.78 -8.01
CA CYS A 221 9.03 12.36 -7.26
C CYS A 221 8.81 13.84 -7.57
N TYR A 222 9.88 14.62 -7.79
CA TYR A 222 9.77 16.06 -8.04
C TYR A 222 9.63 16.42 -9.53
N ASP A 223 10.41 15.79 -10.41
CA ASP A 223 10.50 16.19 -11.82
C ASP A 223 9.45 15.45 -12.68
N THR A 224 9.11 14.20 -12.33
CA THR A 224 8.15 13.37 -13.09
C THR A 224 6.78 13.32 -12.43
N ALA A 225 6.69 13.05 -11.14
CA ALA A 225 5.40 12.76 -10.48
C ALA A 225 4.65 14.00 -9.97
N ARG A 226 5.37 14.96 -9.36
CA ARG A 226 4.79 16.21 -8.83
C ARG A 226 3.99 17.04 -9.87
N PRO A 227 4.38 17.16 -11.15
CA PRO A 227 3.61 17.87 -12.16
C PRO A 227 2.15 17.41 -12.26
N SER A 228 1.90 16.10 -12.27
CA SER A 228 0.55 15.52 -12.31
C SER A 228 -0.32 16.01 -11.15
N PHE A 229 0.20 15.91 -9.92
CA PHE A 229 -0.49 16.37 -8.71
C PHE A 229 -0.73 17.89 -8.68
N ASN A 230 0.25 18.70 -9.14
CA ASN A 230 0.07 20.14 -9.26
C ASN A 230 -1.06 20.51 -10.25
N ASN A 231 -1.27 19.67 -11.27
CA ASN A 231 -2.24 19.89 -12.35
C ASN A 231 -3.68 19.44 -12.00
N PHE A 232 -3.87 18.59 -10.97
CA PHE A 232 -5.18 18.07 -10.54
C PHE A 232 -6.32 19.14 -10.53
N PRO A 233 -6.14 20.35 -9.96
CA PRO A 233 -7.24 21.33 -9.89
C PRO A 233 -7.66 21.92 -11.23
N ALA A 234 -6.77 21.90 -12.23
CA ALA A 234 -7.07 22.35 -13.59
C ALA A 234 -7.66 21.20 -14.43
N HIS A 235 -7.02 20.02 -14.36
CA HIS A 235 -7.44 18.79 -15.02
C HIS A 235 -8.87 18.36 -14.65
N PHE A 236 -9.15 18.14 -13.36
CA PHE A 236 -10.49 17.72 -12.96
C PHE A 236 -11.54 18.80 -13.19
N LYS A 237 -11.16 20.09 -13.19
CA LYS A 237 -12.08 21.19 -13.53
C LYS A 237 -12.46 21.19 -15.02
N SER A 238 -11.55 20.86 -15.94
CA SER A 238 -11.90 20.74 -17.38
C SER A 238 -12.84 19.57 -17.63
N ARG A 239 -12.72 18.50 -16.83
CA ARG A 239 -13.57 17.29 -16.82
C ARG A 239 -14.85 17.40 -15.97
N ALA A 240 -15.22 18.59 -15.50
CA ALA A 240 -16.37 18.79 -14.60
C ALA A 240 -16.39 17.86 -13.37
N TYR A 241 -15.21 17.49 -12.87
CA TYR A 241 -14.93 16.61 -11.74
C TYR A 241 -15.35 15.15 -11.90
N THR A 242 -15.44 14.63 -13.14
CA THR A 242 -15.49 13.19 -13.39
C THR A 242 -14.10 12.55 -13.33
N SER A 243 -14.02 11.30 -12.86
CA SER A 243 -12.83 10.46 -13.04
C SER A 243 -12.54 10.23 -14.53
N PRO A 244 -11.26 9.97 -14.91
CA PRO A 244 -10.94 9.39 -16.22
C PRO A 244 -11.48 7.95 -16.35
N GLU A 245 -11.53 7.43 -17.57
CA GLU A 245 -11.80 6.01 -17.83
C GLU A 245 -10.57 5.16 -17.41
N LEU A 246 -10.79 3.95 -16.90
CA LEU A 246 -9.70 3.16 -16.31
C LEU A 246 -8.63 2.77 -17.35
N GLY A 247 -7.39 3.21 -17.14
CA GLY A 247 -6.27 2.97 -18.06
C GLY A 247 -6.26 3.89 -19.31
N SER A 248 -7.05 4.96 -19.32
CA SER A 248 -7.11 5.92 -20.43
C SER A 248 -5.85 6.80 -20.54
N LEU A 249 -5.52 7.19 -21.79
CA LEU A 249 -4.41 8.09 -22.10
C LEU A 249 -4.84 9.58 -22.12
N ASP A 250 -5.82 9.94 -21.29
CA ASP A 250 -6.31 11.31 -21.17
C ASP A 250 -6.31 11.84 -19.72
N GLY A 251 -5.59 11.14 -18.83
CA GLY A 251 -5.48 11.43 -17.39
C GLY A 251 -4.51 12.57 -17.00
N PRO A 252 -4.29 12.78 -15.69
CA PRO A 252 -3.54 13.94 -15.17
C PRO A 252 -2.10 14.04 -15.65
N PHE A 253 -1.45 12.91 -15.94
CA PHE A 253 -0.07 12.82 -16.42
C PHE A 253 0.09 13.33 -17.85
N GLN A 254 -0.79 12.90 -18.76
CA GLN A 254 -0.76 13.31 -20.17
C GLN A 254 -0.98 14.82 -20.31
N ASP A 255 -1.91 15.39 -19.53
CA ASP A 255 -2.10 16.85 -19.45
C ASP A 255 -0.88 17.56 -18.83
N ALA A 256 -0.30 17.04 -17.75
CA ALA A 256 0.80 17.70 -17.03
C ALA A 256 2.13 17.69 -17.79
N HIS A 257 2.39 16.65 -18.57
CA HIS A 257 3.59 16.51 -19.42
C HIS A 257 3.32 16.81 -20.91
N ALA A 258 2.13 17.28 -21.25
CA ALA A 258 1.68 17.61 -22.61
C ALA A 258 2.00 16.52 -23.65
N SER A 259 1.78 15.25 -23.30
CA SER A 259 2.21 14.09 -24.07
C SER A 259 1.10 13.04 -24.21
N PRO A 260 0.90 12.44 -25.41
CA PRO A 260 -0.09 11.39 -25.61
C PRO A 260 0.39 9.98 -25.21
N LEU A 261 1.60 9.86 -24.65
CA LEU A 261 2.21 8.56 -24.36
C LEU A 261 1.63 7.90 -23.10
N PRO A 262 1.56 6.54 -23.06
CA PRO A 262 1.49 5.79 -21.81
C PRO A 262 2.67 6.12 -20.88
N PHE A 263 2.45 6.05 -19.56
CA PHE A 263 3.45 6.42 -18.56
C PHE A 263 4.83 5.75 -18.77
N PHE A 264 4.87 4.42 -18.93
CA PHE A 264 6.12 3.69 -19.14
C PHE A 264 6.82 4.06 -20.48
N GLU A 265 6.05 4.29 -21.55
CA GLU A 265 6.62 4.74 -22.83
C GLU A 265 7.21 6.15 -22.70
N TRP A 266 6.57 7.02 -21.93
CA TRP A 266 7.10 8.34 -21.61
C TRP A 266 8.40 8.27 -20.80
N LEU A 267 8.50 7.39 -19.79
CA LEU A 267 9.73 7.19 -19.00
C LEU A 267 10.93 6.75 -19.85
N VAL A 268 10.68 5.89 -20.85
CA VAL A 268 11.71 5.42 -21.80
C VAL A 268 12.04 6.50 -22.85
N ALA A 269 11.05 7.22 -23.35
CA ALA A 269 11.26 8.30 -24.32
C ALA A 269 11.96 9.54 -23.73
N ASN A 270 11.85 9.74 -22.40
CA ASN A 270 12.41 10.88 -21.69
C ASN A 270 13.45 10.41 -20.64
N PRO A 271 14.65 9.96 -21.06
CA PRO A 271 15.73 9.61 -20.12
C PRO A 271 16.15 10.85 -19.30
N PRO A 272 16.53 10.67 -18.02
CA PRO A 272 16.81 9.41 -17.32
C PRO A 272 15.60 8.81 -16.56
N ASN A 273 14.37 9.21 -16.87
CA ASN A 273 13.25 9.00 -15.94
C ASN A 273 12.90 7.52 -15.67
N GLN A 274 13.13 6.59 -16.60
CA GLN A 274 13.02 5.15 -16.31
C GLN A 274 13.95 4.72 -15.16
N THR A 275 15.22 5.11 -15.17
CA THR A 275 16.18 4.79 -14.10
C THR A 275 15.76 5.42 -12.77
N HIS A 276 15.20 6.63 -12.81
CA HIS A 276 14.69 7.29 -11.61
C HIS A 276 13.45 6.56 -11.03
N PHE A 277 12.55 6.07 -11.89
CA PHE A 277 11.39 5.27 -11.51
C PHE A 277 11.79 3.90 -10.93
N ASP A 278 12.72 3.18 -11.58
CA ASP A 278 13.24 1.89 -11.08
C ASP A 278 13.82 2.03 -9.66
N SER A 279 14.56 3.11 -9.41
CA SER A 279 15.07 3.46 -8.08
C SER A 279 13.95 3.80 -7.08
N PHE A 280 12.93 4.55 -7.50
CA PHE A 280 11.77 4.87 -6.67
C PHE A 280 10.99 3.61 -6.25
N MET A 281 10.73 2.67 -7.16
CA MET A 281 10.01 1.43 -6.83
C MET A 281 10.82 0.57 -5.85
N SER A 282 12.15 0.53 -6.00
CA SER A 282 13.04 -0.10 -5.01
C SER A 282 12.99 0.60 -3.64
N ALA A 283 13.03 1.94 -3.61
CA ALA A 283 12.94 2.73 -2.39
C ALA A 283 11.57 2.60 -1.69
N TYR A 284 10.47 2.49 -2.44
CA TYR A 284 9.12 2.29 -1.93
C TYR A 284 8.94 0.93 -1.22
N ARG A 285 9.68 -0.10 -1.65
CA ARG A 285 9.69 -1.43 -1.02
C ARG A 285 10.70 -1.55 0.12
N ALA A 286 11.71 -0.69 0.17
CA ALA A 286 12.79 -0.78 1.16
C ALA A 286 12.26 -0.70 2.62
N GLY A 287 12.64 -1.69 3.43
CA GLY A 287 12.26 -1.77 4.85
C GLY A 287 10.85 -2.30 5.14
N LYS A 288 10.04 -2.61 4.12
CA LYS A 288 8.77 -3.33 4.30
C LYS A 288 9.00 -4.83 4.48
N ARG A 289 8.07 -5.51 5.16
CA ARG A 289 7.98 -6.97 5.23
C ARG A 289 7.38 -7.52 3.93
N ASN A 290 8.06 -8.46 3.27
CA ASN A 290 7.52 -9.13 2.09
C ASN A 290 6.55 -10.24 2.48
N TRP A 291 5.62 -10.60 1.60
CA TRP A 291 4.50 -11.49 1.93
C TRP A 291 4.94 -12.88 2.41
N TYR A 292 6.00 -13.43 1.81
CA TYR A 292 6.55 -14.75 2.13
C TYR A 292 7.34 -14.80 3.44
N GLU A 293 7.58 -13.67 4.10
CA GLU A 293 8.33 -13.63 5.35
C GLU A 293 7.46 -13.95 6.59
N SER A 294 8.11 -14.46 7.63
CA SER A 294 7.45 -14.92 8.86
C SER A 294 6.56 -13.84 9.49
N GLY A 295 5.30 -14.22 9.73
CA GLY A 295 4.30 -13.38 10.37
C GLY A 295 3.35 -12.65 9.40
N PHE A 296 3.64 -12.59 8.10
CA PHE A 296 2.75 -12.00 7.09
C PHE A 296 1.83 -13.07 6.49
N TYR A 297 2.27 -13.83 5.48
CA TYR A 297 1.54 -14.98 4.95
C TYR A 297 2.07 -16.30 5.54
N PRO A 298 1.22 -17.23 6.02
CA PRO A 298 1.68 -18.52 6.54
C PRO A 298 2.07 -19.50 5.41
N VAL A 299 3.22 -19.25 4.77
CA VAL A 299 3.75 -20.07 3.66
C VAL A 299 3.83 -21.56 4.03
N SER A 300 4.31 -21.87 5.23
CA SER A 300 4.48 -23.24 5.71
C SER A 300 3.16 -23.99 5.78
N GLU A 301 2.12 -23.38 6.36
CA GLU A 301 0.82 -24.00 6.62
C GLU A 301 -0.13 -23.93 5.43
N ARG A 302 -0.02 -22.90 4.57
CA ARG A 302 -0.92 -22.70 3.41
C ARG A 302 -0.37 -23.28 2.12
N LEU A 303 0.95 -23.24 1.90
CA LEU A 303 1.58 -23.71 0.66
C LEU A 303 2.32 -25.03 0.86
N ILE A 304 3.35 -25.04 1.71
CA ILE A 304 4.32 -26.15 1.82
C ILE A 304 3.65 -27.42 2.35
N ALA A 305 2.95 -27.35 3.50
CA ALA A 305 2.27 -28.50 4.10
C ALA A 305 1.08 -29.02 3.27
N GLY A 306 0.60 -28.23 2.29
CA GLY A 306 -0.47 -28.62 1.37
C GLY A 306 0.03 -28.97 -0.04
N PHE A 307 1.34 -29.03 -0.27
CA PHE A 307 1.92 -29.40 -1.56
C PHE A 307 1.84 -30.91 -1.77
N ASP A 308 1.40 -31.33 -2.95
CA ASP A 308 1.27 -32.73 -3.36
C ASP A 308 1.98 -32.95 -4.71
N PRO A 309 3.14 -33.63 -4.73
CA PRO A 309 3.88 -33.89 -5.97
C PRO A 309 3.15 -34.84 -6.93
N ALA A 310 2.07 -35.51 -6.50
CA ALA A 310 1.20 -36.27 -7.40
C ALA A 310 0.21 -35.39 -8.18
N ILE A 311 0.05 -34.11 -7.81
CA ILE A 311 -0.82 -33.13 -8.49
C ILE A 311 -0.02 -32.19 -9.41
N SER A 312 1.15 -31.71 -8.97
CA SER A 312 2.05 -30.85 -9.76
C SER A 312 3.46 -30.83 -9.17
N ASP A 313 4.48 -30.67 -10.02
CA ASP A 313 5.86 -30.43 -9.58
C ASP A 313 6.13 -28.95 -9.22
N VAL A 314 5.15 -28.06 -9.43
CA VAL A 314 5.29 -26.61 -9.20
C VAL A 314 4.58 -26.17 -7.92
N LEU A 315 5.36 -25.63 -6.98
CA LEU A 315 4.89 -25.04 -5.72
C LEU A 315 4.34 -23.63 -5.94
N LEU A 316 5.07 -22.80 -6.69
CA LEU A 316 4.77 -21.37 -6.86
C LEU A 316 5.02 -20.93 -8.29
N VAL A 317 4.02 -20.28 -8.90
CA VAL A 317 4.17 -19.49 -10.12
C VAL A 317 4.01 -18.01 -9.75
N ASP A 318 4.98 -17.17 -10.11
CA ASP A 318 4.97 -15.73 -9.88
C ASP A 318 4.66 -15.03 -11.20
N VAL A 319 3.41 -14.55 -11.34
CA VAL A 319 2.81 -14.14 -12.61
C VAL A 319 2.94 -12.63 -12.77
N GLY A 320 3.84 -12.20 -13.66
CA GLY A 320 4.26 -10.79 -13.78
C GLY A 320 5.35 -10.40 -12.78
N GLY A 321 6.10 -11.36 -12.24
CA GLY A 321 7.09 -11.13 -11.17
C GLY A 321 8.32 -10.28 -11.57
N GLY A 322 8.36 -9.72 -12.79
CA GLY A 322 9.41 -8.83 -13.26
C GLY A 322 10.78 -9.51 -13.25
N ARG A 323 11.69 -8.99 -12.41
CA ARG A 323 13.04 -9.56 -12.23
C ARG A 323 13.10 -10.71 -11.22
N GLY A 324 11.96 -11.15 -10.67
CA GLY A 324 11.88 -12.26 -9.73
C GLY A 324 12.45 -11.96 -8.34
N HIS A 325 12.35 -10.72 -7.86
CA HIS A 325 12.81 -10.37 -6.51
C HIS A 325 12.07 -11.21 -5.45
N ASP A 326 10.76 -11.42 -5.64
CA ASP A 326 9.90 -12.20 -4.74
C ASP A 326 10.25 -13.68 -4.74
N VAL A 327 10.35 -14.32 -5.91
CA VAL A 327 10.74 -15.75 -5.99
C VAL A 327 12.16 -16.02 -5.49
N LEU A 328 13.09 -15.07 -5.68
CA LEU A 328 14.44 -15.15 -5.11
C LEU A 328 14.40 -15.06 -3.57
N GLY A 329 13.62 -14.12 -3.03
CA GLY A 329 13.43 -13.96 -1.59
C GLY A 329 12.67 -15.13 -0.94
N PHE A 330 11.65 -15.65 -1.61
CA PHE A 330 10.91 -16.86 -1.20
C PHE A 330 11.84 -18.06 -1.10
N ALA A 331 12.62 -18.33 -2.17
CA ALA A 331 13.54 -19.47 -2.19
C ALA A 331 14.62 -19.36 -1.10
N ALA A 332 15.13 -18.15 -0.83
CA ALA A 332 16.09 -17.92 0.25
C ALA A 332 15.47 -18.05 1.66
N ALA A 333 14.19 -17.68 1.83
CA ALA A 333 13.47 -17.77 3.11
C ALA A 333 12.96 -19.19 3.41
N HIS A 334 12.69 -19.99 2.39
CA HIS A 334 12.06 -21.32 2.48
C HIS A 334 12.88 -22.39 1.75
N ALA A 335 14.20 -22.44 1.99
CA ALA A 335 15.14 -23.25 1.20
C ALA A 335 14.80 -24.75 1.06
N ASP A 336 14.10 -25.34 2.04
CA ASP A 336 13.63 -26.73 2.01
C ASP A 336 12.27 -26.90 1.28
N HIS A 337 11.94 -26.03 0.31
CA HIS A 337 10.63 -26.03 -0.35
C HIS A 337 10.41 -27.27 -1.26
N PRO A 338 9.26 -27.96 -1.16
CA PRO A 338 9.09 -29.32 -1.72
C PRO A 338 8.82 -29.39 -3.23
N GLY A 339 8.67 -28.25 -3.92
CA GLY A 339 8.36 -28.17 -5.34
C GLY A 339 9.05 -26.98 -6.00
N ARG A 340 8.99 -26.94 -7.34
CA ARG A 340 9.64 -25.92 -8.18
C ARG A 340 8.98 -24.55 -8.02
N ILE A 341 9.77 -23.52 -8.23
CA ILE A 341 9.32 -22.13 -8.37
C ILE A 341 9.48 -21.71 -9.84
N VAL A 342 8.49 -21.00 -10.37
CA VAL A 342 8.46 -20.50 -11.75
C VAL A 342 8.22 -18.99 -11.74
N LEU A 343 9.09 -18.23 -12.39
CA LEU A 343 8.91 -16.81 -12.69
C LEU A 343 8.28 -16.67 -14.09
N GLN A 344 7.21 -15.89 -14.20
CA GLN A 344 6.58 -15.52 -15.47
C GLN A 344 6.58 -14.02 -15.67
N ASP A 345 7.02 -13.57 -16.85
CA ASP A 345 6.88 -12.19 -17.34
C ASP A 345 6.99 -12.21 -18.88
N ARG A 346 6.89 -11.04 -19.51
CA ARG A 346 7.07 -10.84 -20.95
C ARG A 346 8.49 -11.23 -21.39
N GLU A 347 8.61 -11.70 -22.63
CA GLU A 347 9.85 -12.24 -23.21
C GLU A 347 11.07 -11.34 -23.00
N ALA A 348 10.94 -10.03 -23.22
CA ALA A 348 12.04 -9.08 -23.05
C ALA A 348 12.55 -8.98 -21.60
N VAL A 349 11.67 -9.13 -20.60
CA VAL A 349 12.03 -9.09 -19.17
C VAL A 349 12.73 -10.38 -18.78
N ILE A 350 12.17 -11.53 -19.18
CA ILE A 350 12.75 -12.85 -18.94
C ILE A 350 14.12 -13.00 -19.62
N ALA A 351 14.29 -12.46 -20.84
CA ALA A 351 15.59 -12.39 -21.51
C ALA A 351 16.62 -11.60 -20.69
N GLY A 352 16.22 -10.47 -20.07
CA GLY A 352 17.07 -9.68 -19.18
C GLY A 352 17.48 -10.41 -17.89
N VAL A 353 16.56 -11.18 -17.29
CA VAL A 353 16.85 -12.03 -16.11
C VAL A 353 17.90 -13.10 -16.47
N LEU A 354 17.68 -13.80 -17.59
CA LEU A 354 18.59 -14.85 -18.06
C LEU A 354 19.96 -14.29 -18.46
N SER A 355 20.03 -13.14 -19.13
CA SER A 355 21.31 -12.49 -19.49
C SER A 355 22.11 -12.05 -18.25
N THR A 356 21.43 -11.56 -17.21
CA THR A 356 22.09 -11.13 -15.96
C THR A 356 22.73 -12.32 -15.25
N SER A 357 22.01 -13.45 -15.16
CA SER A 357 22.51 -14.70 -14.58
C SER A 357 23.77 -15.20 -15.30
N ASN A 358 23.73 -15.22 -16.64
CA ASN A 358 24.88 -15.62 -17.47
C ASN A 358 26.06 -14.65 -17.39
N SER A 359 25.81 -13.36 -17.13
CA SER A 359 26.86 -12.33 -17.02
C SER A 359 27.64 -12.42 -15.70
N ASN A 360 26.95 -12.78 -14.61
CA ASN A 360 27.59 -12.99 -13.30
C ASN A 360 28.55 -14.20 -13.28
N SER A 361 28.44 -15.12 -14.24
CA SER A 361 29.42 -16.20 -14.44
C SER A 361 30.74 -15.71 -15.07
N ASN A 362 30.77 -14.53 -15.69
CA ASN A 362 31.89 -14.05 -16.52
C ASN A 362 32.42 -12.64 -16.18
N SER A 363 32.05 -12.06 -15.03
CA SER A 363 32.46 -10.68 -14.66
C SER A 363 33.09 -10.57 -13.27
N ASN A 364 34.35 -10.13 -13.25
CA ASN A 364 35.12 -9.61 -12.12
C ASN A 364 35.32 -10.48 -10.86
N SER A 365 36.53 -11.07 -10.83
CA SER A 365 37.33 -11.34 -9.63
C SER A 365 37.24 -10.23 -8.57
N ASN A 366 36.42 -10.43 -7.53
CA ASN A 366 36.63 -10.02 -6.12
C ASN A 366 35.43 -10.27 -5.18
N SER A 367 34.39 -11.00 -5.58
CA SER A 367 33.36 -11.51 -4.67
C SER A 367 33.33 -13.04 -4.66
N ASN A 368 32.98 -13.65 -3.52
CA ASN A 368 32.84 -15.11 -3.38
C ASN A 368 31.50 -15.62 -3.96
N SER A 369 31.15 -15.15 -5.16
CA SER A 369 30.02 -15.65 -5.95
C SER A 369 30.43 -16.91 -6.71
N ASN A 370 29.75 -18.03 -6.46
CA ASN A 370 30.12 -19.32 -7.04
C ASN A 370 29.71 -19.37 -8.54
N PRO A 371 30.59 -19.76 -9.49
CA PRO A 371 30.30 -19.64 -10.93
C PRO A 371 29.08 -20.43 -11.42
N ASP A 372 28.74 -21.53 -10.74
CA ASP A 372 27.66 -22.46 -11.08
C ASP A 372 26.31 -22.13 -10.43
N GLN A 373 26.09 -20.90 -9.93
CA GLN A 373 24.86 -20.55 -9.22
C GLN A 373 23.65 -20.37 -10.16
N GLN A 374 23.09 -21.50 -10.58
CA GLN A 374 21.79 -21.60 -11.24
C GLN A 374 20.70 -20.87 -10.44
N LEU A 375 19.79 -20.18 -11.13
CA LEU A 375 18.64 -19.53 -10.50
C LEU A 375 17.80 -20.56 -9.70
N PRO A 376 17.32 -20.22 -8.49
CA PRO A 376 16.49 -21.12 -7.69
C PRO A 376 15.05 -21.27 -8.22
N PHE A 377 14.74 -20.65 -9.36
CA PHE A 377 13.45 -20.70 -10.05
C PHE A 377 13.66 -20.91 -11.56
N THR A 378 12.66 -21.50 -12.22
CA THR A 378 12.60 -21.54 -13.70
C THR A 378 12.04 -20.21 -14.20
N ALA A 379 12.75 -19.49 -15.08
CA ALA A 379 12.21 -18.30 -15.74
C ALA A 379 11.52 -18.69 -17.07
N LEU A 380 10.29 -18.19 -17.30
CA LEU A 380 9.46 -18.56 -18.44
C LEU A 380 8.76 -17.32 -19.03
N ALA A 381 8.88 -17.10 -20.34
CA ALA A 381 8.12 -16.07 -21.03
C ALA A 381 6.62 -16.42 -21.06
N HIS A 382 5.76 -15.54 -20.55
CA HIS A 382 4.30 -15.69 -20.60
C HIS A 382 3.61 -14.31 -20.60
N ASP A 383 2.51 -14.19 -21.33
CA ASP A 383 1.59 -13.06 -21.29
C ASP A 383 0.33 -13.48 -20.54
N PHE A 384 0.02 -12.83 -19.42
CA PHE A 384 -1.15 -13.14 -18.60
C PHE A 384 -2.51 -12.82 -19.26
N PHE A 385 -2.53 -12.13 -20.40
CA PHE A 385 -3.69 -12.04 -21.28
C PHE A 385 -3.91 -13.29 -22.15
N THR A 386 -3.02 -14.29 -22.06
CA THR A 386 -3.16 -15.62 -22.67
C THR A 386 -3.35 -16.72 -21.60
N PRO A 387 -3.99 -17.86 -21.91
CA PRO A 387 -4.21 -18.95 -20.96
C PRO A 387 -2.94 -19.40 -20.24
N GLN A 388 -3.02 -19.61 -18.92
CA GLN A 388 -1.88 -19.97 -18.08
C GLN A 388 -1.31 -21.37 -18.45
N PRO A 389 -0.05 -21.48 -18.92
CA PRO A 389 0.53 -22.73 -19.38
C PRO A 389 0.93 -23.70 -18.26
N ILE A 390 1.22 -23.21 -17.05
CA ILE A 390 1.57 -24.06 -15.90
C ILE A 390 0.28 -24.52 -15.22
N LEU A 391 -0.05 -25.81 -15.32
CA LEU A 391 -1.27 -26.37 -14.76
C LEU A 391 -1.09 -26.88 -13.33
N HIS A 392 -2.14 -26.72 -12.52
CA HIS A 392 -2.32 -27.26 -11.18
C HIS A 392 -1.22 -26.91 -10.15
N ALA A 393 -0.47 -25.83 -10.32
CA ALA A 393 0.51 -25.40 -9.33
C ALA A 393 -0.16 -25.14 -7.97
N ARG A 394 0.60 -25.30 -6.87
CA ARG A 394 0.05 -25.11 -5.52
C ARG A 394 -0.33 -23.64 -5.25
N ALA A 395 0.45 -22.68 -5.74
CA ALA A 395 0.12 -21.26 -5.72
C ALA A 395 0.45 -20.55 -7.04
N TYR A 396 -0.38 -19.57 -7.37
CA TYR A 396 -0.13 -18.55 -8.38
C TYR A 396 -0.18 -17.18 -7.70
N SER A 397 0.94 -16.46 -7.70
CA SER A 397 1.11 -15.14 -7.12
C SER A 397 0.91 -14.06 -8.19
N LEU A 398 0.19 -13.00 -7.83
CA LEU A 398 0.08 -11.75 -8.57
C LEU A 398 0.35 -10.64 -7.54
N HIS A 399 1.41 -9.87 -7.71
CA HIS A 399 1.87 -8.87 -6.74
C HIS A 399 2.14 -7.55 -7.44
N SER A 400 1.36 -6.51 -7.12
CA SER A 400 1.39 -5.23 -7.85
C SER A 400 1.19 -5.45 -9.36
N ILE A 401 0.13 -6.20 -9.71
CA ILE A 401 -0.24 -6.52 -11.09
C ILE A 401 -1.64 -6.01 -11.38
N LEU A 402 -2.64 -6.43 -10.60
CA LEU A 402 -4.04 -6.14 -10.90
C LEU A 402 -4.38 -4.67 -10.62
N HIS A 403 -3.59 -3.97 -9.81
CA HIS A 403 -3.76 -2.52 -9.60
C HIS A 403 -3.38 -1.67 -10.82
N ASP A 404 -2.56 -2.17 -11.77
CA ASP A 404 -2.24 -1.49 -13.04
C ASP A 404 -3.37 -1.52 -14.08
N TRP A 405 -4.44 -2.32 -13.85
CA TRP A 405 -5.45 -2.64 -14.86
C TRP A 405 -6.87 -2.21 -14.47
N SER A 406 -7.75 -2.12 -15.47
CA SER A 406 -9.20 -1.99 -15.28
C SER A 406 -9.80 -3.17 -14.50
N ASP A 407 -11.03 -3.03 -13.99
CA ASP A 407 -11.73 -4.14 -13.32
C ASP A 407 -12.02 -5.27 -14.34
N GLU A 408 -12.36 -4.89 -15.58
CA GLU A 408 -12.58 -5.76 -16.74
C GLU A 408 -11.33 -6.54 -17.15
N ASP A 409 -10.16 -5.88 -17.17
CA ASP A 409 -8.87 -6.51 -17.49
C ASP A 409 -8.35 -7.37 -16.36
N SER A 410 -8.56 -6.97 -15.10
CA SER A 410 -8.29 -7.82 -13.94
C SER A 410 -9.09 -9.13 -14.04
N ILE A 411 -10.36 -9.03 -14.39
CA ILE A 411 -11.24 -10.17 -14.68
C ILE A 411 -10.76 -10.96 -15.92
N ARG A 412 -10.21 -10.31 -16.95
CA ARG A 412 -9.65 -10.98 -18.14
C ARG A 412 -8.39 -11.81 -17.81
N ILE A 413 -7.47 -11.23 -17.04
CA ILE A 413 -6.25 -11.87 -16.53
C ILE A 413 -6.61 -13.09 -15.67
N LEU A 414 -7.47 -12.91 -14.66
CA LEU A 414 -7.88 -13.98 -13.77
C LEU A 414 -8.65 -15.09 -14.52
N ARG A 415 -9.43 -14.76 -15.56
CA ARG A 415 -10.13 -15.75 -16.41
C ARG A 415 -9.17 -16.63 -17.21
N ASN A 416 -7.99 -16.13 -17.59
CA ASN A 416 -6.93 -16.94 -18.22
C ASN A 416 -6.20 -17.86 -17.23
N LEU A 417 -6.17 -17.47 -15.94
CA LEU A 417 -5.59 -18.26 -14.86
C LEU A 417 -6.52 -19.41 -14.40
N VAL A 418 -7.84 -19.16 -14.30
CA VAL A 418 -8.82 -20.14 -13.77
C VAL A 418 -8.73 -21.55 -14.37
N PRO A 419 -8.57 -21.76 -15.69
CA PRO A 419 -8.42 -23.10 -16.29
C PRO A 419 -7.22 -23.91 -15.78
N ALA A 420 -6.19 -23.26 -15.23
CA ALA A 420 -5.03 -23.93 -14.65
C ALA A 420 -5.24 -24.35 -13.18
N LEU A 421 -6.27 -23.83 -12.50
CA LEU A 421 -6.44 -24.02 -11.06
C LEU A 421 -7.09 -25.37 -10.72
N LYS A 422 -6.42 -26.16 -9.86
CA LYS A 422 -6.99 -27.38 -9.30
C LYS A 422 -7.88 -27.05 -8.10
N ARG A 423 -9.20 -27.18 -8.24
CA ARG A 423 -10.19 -26.98 -7.15
C ARG A 423 -9.75 -27.69 -5.86
N GLY A 424 -9.82 -26.98 -4.73
CA GLY A 424 -9.37 -27.45 -3.41
C GLY A 424 -7.85 -27.38 -3.18
N TYR A 425 -7.03 -27.58 -4.22
CA TYR A 425 -5.57 -27.63 -4.13
C TYR A 425 -4.90 -26.27 -4.40
N SER A 426 -5.05 -25.74 -5.61
CA SER A 426 -4.38 -24.50 -6.03
C SER A 426 -4.88 -23.30 -5.23
N ARG A 427 -4.01 -22.31 -5.05
CA ARG A 427 -4.31 -20.99 -4.49
C ARG A 427 -3.95 -19.89 -5.47
N VAL A 428 -4.73 -18.82 -5.45
CA VAL A 428 -4.38 -17.54 -6.07
C VAL A 428 -4.04 -16.59 -4.93
N LEU A 429 -2.86 -15.98 -4.98
CA LEU A 429 -2.39 -14.99 -4.01
C LEU A 429 -2.34 -13.64 -4.72
N VAL A 430 -3.32 -12.78 -4.43
CA VAL A 430 -3.34 -11.40 -4.93
C VAL A 430 -2.75 -10.52 -3.84
N ASN A 431 -1.49 -10.12 -4.02
CA ASN A 431 -0.72 -9.30 -3.09
C ASN A 431 -0.73 -7.84 -3.53
N GLU A 432 -1.75 -7.11 -3.10
CA GLU A 432 -2.10 -5.76 -3.56
C GLU A 432 -2.40 -4.85 -2.36
N ILE A 433 -2.60 -3.55 -2.58
CA ILE A 433 -3.15 -2.70 -1.52
C ILE A 433 -4.67 -2.96 -1.43
N VAL A 434 -5.16 -3.07 -0.19
CA VAL A 434 -6.59 -3.19 0.10
C VAL A 434 -7.01 -1.94 0.85
N LEU A 435 -7.75 -1.06 0.18
CA LEU A 435 -8.29 0.16 0.78
C LEU A 435 -9.32 -0.19 1.85
N SER A 436 -9.15 0.39 3.04
CA SER A 436 -10.15 0.38 4.10
C SER A 436 -11.01 1.64 3.98
N GLU A 437 -12.32 1.46 3.89
CA GLU A 437 -13.29 2.57 3.81
C GLU A 437 -13.40 3.32 5.16
N GLU A 438 -13.30 2.61 6.29
CA GLU A 438 -13.32 3.23 7.62
C GLU A 438 -11.98 3.85 8.05
N LYS A 439 -10.87 3.15 7.75
CA LYS A 439 -9.55 3.41 8.34
C LYS A 439 -8.45 3.39 7.26
N PRO A 440 -8.55 4.22 6.22
CA PRO A 440 -7.53 4.32 5.18
C PRO A 440 -6.20 4.79 5.79
N THR A 441 -5.09 4.18 5.37
CA THR A 441 -3.74 4.62 5.78
C THR A 441 -3.17 5.59 4.75
N LEU A 442 -2.35 6.56 5.19
CA LEU A 442 -1.69 7.50 4.28
C LEU A 442 -0.81 6.79 3.23
N ALA A 443 -0.25 5.61 3.55
CA ALA A 443 0.52 4.82 2.59
C ALA A 443 -0.34 4.23 1.47
N ALA A 444 -1.57 3.82 1.79
CA ALA A 444 -2.53 3.29 0.82
C ALA A 444 -3.14 4.40 -0.05
N THR A 445 -3.58 5.51 0.55
CA THR A 445 -4.18 6.62 -0.20
C THR A 445 -3.16 7.43 -1.01
N SER A 446 -1.91 7.53 -0.55
CA SER A 446 -0.84 8.10 -1.37
C SER A 446 -0.51 7.24 -2.59
N MET A 447 -0.67 5.91 -2.51
CA MET A 447 -0.52 5.04 -3.68
C MET A 447 -1.72 5.20 -4.62
N ASP A 448 -2.95 5.12 -4.12
CA ASP A 448 -4.18 5.31 -4.92
C ASP A 448 -4.17 6.64 -5.71
N LEU A 449 -3.82 7.75 -5.05
CA LEU A 449 -3.68 9.04 -5.71
C LEU A 449 -2.51 9.08 -6.71
N MET A 450 -1.47 8.25 -6.53
CA MET A 450 -0.40 8.09 -7.53
C MET A 450 -0.85 7.24 -8.72
N MET A 451 -1.65 6.19 -8.51
CA MET A 451 -2.24 5.39 -9.59
C MET A 451 -3.17 6.26 -10.47
N LEU A 452 -4.02 7.06 -9.83
CA LEU A 452 -4.86 8.05 -10.50
C LEU A 452 -4.04 9.11 -11.24
N ALA A 453 -2.94 9.58 -10.63
CA ALA A 453 -2.10 10.63 -11.21
C ALA A 453 -1.30 10.20 -12.46
N HIS A 454 -0.96 8.92 -12.61
CA HIS A 454 0.01 8.45 -13.63
C HIS A 454 -0.59 7.48 -14.65
N PHE A 455 -1.55 6.66 -14.24
CA PHE A 455 -2.06 5.54 -15.03
C PHE A 455 -3.57 5.61 -15.28
N ALA A 456 -4.29 6.57 -14.66
CA ALA A 456 -5.74 6.63 -14.64
C ALA A 456 -6.39 5.32 -14.12
N VAL A 457 -5.75 4.66 -13.14
CA VAL A 457 -6.29 3.48 -12.43
C VAL A 457 -6.35 3.77 -10.92
N ARG A 458 -6.70 2.76 -10.11
CA ARG A 458 -7.07 2.92 -8.70
C ARG A 458 -6.69 1.71 -7.85
N GLU A 459 -6.45 1.94 -6.57
CA GLU A 459 -6.47 0.87 -5.58
C GLU A 459 -7.93 0.49 -5.24
N ARG A 460 -8.13 -0.67 -4.59
CA ARG A 460 -9.46 -1.29 -4.45
C ARG A 460 -9.78 -1.71 -3.03
N THR A 461 -11.06 -1.66 -2.66
CA THR A 461 -11.52 -2.14 -1.34
C THR A 461 -11.71 -3.66 -1.34
N GLU A 462 -11.77 -4.29 -0.16
CA GLU A 462 -11.95 -5.75 -0.04
C GLU A 462 -13.23 -6.24 -0.77
N LEU A 463 -14.30 -5.44 -0.73
CA LEU A 463 -15.56 -5.71 -1.42
C LEU A 463 -15.45 -5.63 -2.95
N GLU A 464 -14.46 -4.89 -3.47
CA GLU A 464 -14.19 -4.79 -4.91
C GLU A 464 -13.32 -5.95 -5.39
N TRP A 465 -12.28 -6.30 -4.63
CA TRP A 465 -11.53 -7.53 -4.87
C TRP A 465 -12.43 -8.77 -4.81
N ALA A 466 -13.38 -8.84 -3.86
CA ALA A 466 -14.36 -9.91 -3.80
C ALA A 466 -15.28 -9.97 -5.03
N ARG A 467 -15.65 -8.81 -5.62
CA ARG A 467 -16.41 -8.74 -6.87
C ARG A 467 -15.60 -9.22 -8.08
N ILE A 468 -14.36 -8.78 -8.22
CA ILE A 468 -13.43 -9.15 -9.32
C ILE A 468 -13.13 -10.65 -9.29
N LEU A 469 -12.79 -11.20 -8.12
CA LEU A 469 -12.55 -12.63 -7.92
C LEU A 469 -13.83 -13.45 -8.14
N GLY A 470 -14.97 -12.99 -7.60
CA GLY A 470 -16.26 -13.64 -7.78
C GLY A 470 -16.70 -13.75 -9.25
N ALA A 471 -16.42 -12.74 -10.07
CA ALA A 471 -16.76 -12.69 -11.50
C ALA A 471 -16.04 -13.75 -12.37
N VAL A 472 -15.04 -14.45 -11.82
CA VAL A 472 -14.35 -15.59 -12.45
C VAL A 472 -14.53 -16.91 -11.69
N GLY A 473 -15.37 -16.95 -10.64
CA GLY A 473 -15.60 -18.15 -9.82
C GLY A 473 -14.55 -18.40 -8.73
N LEU A 474 -13.76 -17.39 -8.37
CA LEU A 474 -12.86 -17.43 -7.21
C LEU A 474 -13.56 -16.88 -5.97
N ARG A 475 -13.29 -17.45 -4.80
CA ARG A 475 -13.74 -16.95 -3.50
C ARG A 475 -12.53 -16.67 -2.61
N ILE A 476 -12.57 -15.54 -1.90
CA ILE A 476 -11.60 -15.20 -0.85
C ILE A 476 -11.68 -16.23 0.29
N VAL A 477 -10.51 -16.69 0.72
CA VAL A 477 -10.31 -17.61 1.85
C VAL A 477 -9.88 -16.82 3.09
N CYS A 478 -8.98 -15.85 2.91
CA CYS A 478 -8.54 -14.90 3.94
C CYS A 478 -7.84 -13.70 3.29
N VAL A 479 -7.88 -12.54 3.95
CA VAL A 479 -7.03 -11.37 3.63
C VAL A 479 -5.97 -11.24 4.72
N TRP A 480 -4.73 -11.57 4.39
CA TRP A 480 -3.60 -11.58 5.32
C TRP A 480 -2.92 -10.21 5.38
N ALA A 481 -2.45 -9.82 6.57
CA ALA A 481 -1.94 -8.49 6.86
C ALA A 481 -0.68 -8.55 7.73
N PHE A 482 0.22 -7.58 7.55
CA PHE A 482 1.35 -7.35 8.46
C PHE A 482 1.29 -5.94 9.08
N PRO A 483 1.50 -5.77 10.40
CA PRO A 483 1.50 -4.44 11.02
C PRO A 483 2.55 -3.50 10.40
N GLY A 484 2.11 -2.30 10.01
CA GLY A 484 2.95 -1.30 9.33
C GLY A 484 3.03 -1.45 7.80
N VAL A 485 2.40 -2.48 7.21
CA VAL A 485 2.37 -2.69 5.74
C VAL A 485 0.99 -2.37 5.16
N ALA A 486 0.99 -1.68 4.01
CA ALA A 486 -0.21 -1.28 3.29
C ALA A 486 -0.72 -2.40 2.36
N GLU A 487 0.21 -3.10 1.71
CA GLU A 487 -0.06 -4.32 0.94
C GLU A 487 -0.70 -5.42 1.81
N ARG A 488 -1.51 -6.29 1.19
CA ARG A 488 -2.21 -7.43 1.79
C ARG A 488 -2.22 -8.61 0.82
N VAL A 489 -2.11 -9.83 1.35
CA VAL A 489 -2.30 -11.05 0.54
C VAL A 489 -3.74 -11.50 0.64
N ILE A 490 -4.50 -11.30 -0.42
CA ILE A 490 -5.81 -11.92 -0.59
C ILE A 490 -5.55 -13.35 -1.08
N GLU A 491 -5.74 -14.33 -0.20
CA GLU A 491 -5.74 -15.74 -0.59
C GLU A 491 -7.13 -16.09 -1.15
N ALA A 492 -7.19 -16.56 -2.39
CA ALA A 492 -8.41 -17.03 -3.03
C ALA A 492 -8.28 -18.47 -3.55
N GLU A 493 -9.42 -19.16 -3.66
CA GLU A 493 -9.52 -20.50 -4.22
C GLU A 493 -10.71 -20.64 -5.19
N LEU A 494 -10.65 -21.61 -6.10
CA LEU A 494 -11.71 -21.91 -7.06
C LEU A 494 -12.90 -22.58 -6.36
N VAL A 495 -14.09 -22.00 -6.51
CA VAL A 495 -15.37 -22.46 -5.92
C VAL A 495 -15.88 -23.71 -6.62
#